data_AF-A0A2R7RZ78-F1
#
_entry.id   AF-A0A2R7RZ78-F1
#
_cell.length_a   1.000
_cell.length_b   1.000
_cell.length_c   1.000
_cell.angle_alpha   90.00
_cell.angle_beta   90.00
_cell.angle_gamma   90.00
#
_symmetry.space_group_name_H-M   'P 1'
#
loop_
_entity.id
_entity.type
_entity.pdbx_description
1 polymer ?
#
loop_
_entity_poly.entity_id
_entity_poly.type
_entity_poly.pdbx_seq_one_letter_code
_entity_poly.pdbx_strand_id
1 'polypeptide(L)'
;MGILSAGVTLVVVSVEVVGGVTVWVLERASDGARISIRASGKLAEGVVVSTGAAVTVSVIGAGTLLSAAGQVIAFIPNEIGKALLYNEQVSR
;
A
#
# COMPACT_ATOMS: atom_id res chain seq x y z
N MET A 1 -12.62 7.47 12.50
CA MET A 1 -13.05 6.52 11.44
C MET A 1 -11.93 6.44 10.42
N GLY A 2 -11.15 5.36 10.47
CA GLY A 2 -9.92 5.21 9.68
C GLY A 2 -10.21 4.82 8.23
N ILE A 3 -9.40 5.31 7.30
CA ILE A 3 -9.54 5.00 5.87
C ILE A 3 -9.18 3.52 5.56
N LEU A 4 -8.40 2.88 6.42
CA LEU A 4 -7.96 1.49 6.28
C LEU A 4 -8.60 0.64 7.37
N SER A 5 -9.81 0.13 7.12
CA SER A 5 -10.42 -0.93 7.91
C SER A 5 -10.31 -2.27 7.16
N ALA A 6 -10.32 -3.38 7.91
CA ALA A 6 -10.20 -4.71 7.32
C ALA A 6 -11.34 -4.98 6.33
N GLY A 7 -11.02 -5.55 5.16
CA GLY A 7 -12.01 -5.96 4.16
C GLY A 7 -12.48 -4.83 3.23
N VAL A 8 -11.85 -3.66 3.29
CA VAL A 8 -12.15 -2.56 2.36
C VAL A 8 -11.57 -2.84 0.98
N THR A 9 -12.35 -2.53 -0.05
CA THR A 9 -11.86 -2.43 -1.43
C THR A 9 -11.75 -0.95 -1.82
N LEU A 10 -10.59 -0.59 -2.35
CA LEU A 10 -10.29 0.72 -2.92
C LEU A 10 -10.07 0.59 -4.42
N VAL A 11 -10.33 1.65 -5.17
CA VAL A 11 -10.07 1.72 -6.62
C VAL A 11 -8.96 2.71 -6.87
N VAL A 12 -8.00 2.36 -7.72
CA VAL A 12 -6.97 3.31 -8.16
C VAL A 12 -7.60 4.33 -9.09
N VAL A 13 -7.65 5.59 -8.68
CA VAL A 13 -8.25 6.69 -9.44
C VAL A 13 -7.23 7.56 -10.15
N SER A 14 -5.97 7.59 -9.67
CA SER A 14 -4.86 8.22 -10.39
C SER A 14 -3.53 7.52 -10.13
N VAL A 15 -2.64 7.61 -11.12
CA VAL A 15 -1.24 7.21 -11.03
C VAL A 15 -0.39 8.33 -11.61
N GLU A 16 0.52 8.87 -10.83
CA GLU A 16 1.39 9.98 -11.24
C GLU A 16 2.85 9.64 -10.95
N VAL A 17 3.76 10.02 -11.86
CA VAL A 17 5.19 9.87 -11.63
C VAL A 17 5.80 11.26 -11.49
N VAL A 18 6.29 11.59 -10.29
CA VAL A 18 6.85 12.90 -9.96
C VAL A 18 8.23 12.72 -9.36
N GLY A 19 9.26 13.25 -10.02
CA GLY A 19 10.64 13.21 -9.52
C GLY A 19 11.18 11.78 -9.29
N GLY A 20 10.75 10.80 -10.10
CA GLY A 20 11.15 9.39 -9.94
C GLY A 20 10.37 8.63 -8.86
N VAL A 21 9.33 9.24 -8.29
CA VAL A 21 8.41 8.63 -7.33
C VAL A 21 7.07 8.38 -8.01
N THR A 22 6.56 7.15 -7.91
CA THR A 22 5.19 6.82 -8.34
C THR A 22 4.22 7.10 -7.20
N VAL A 23 3.16 7.85 -7.48
CA VAL A 23 2.09 8.20 -6.56
C VAL A 23 0.79 7.56 -7.05
N TRP A 24 0.24 6.64 -6.26
CA TRP A 24 -1.10 6.09 -6.47
C TRP A 24 -2.10 6.79 -5.58
N VAL A 25 -3.20 7.26 -6.16
CA VAL A 25 -4.37 7.71 -5.39
C VAL A 25 -5.42 6.61 -5.46
N LEU A 26 -5.84 6.14 -4.29
CA LEU A 26 -6.89 5.15 -4.14
C LEU A 26 -8.11 5.78 -3.51
N GLU A 27 -9.29 5.42 -4.00
CA GLU A 27 -10.57 5.92 -3.53
C GLU A 27 -11.45 4.76 -3.08
N ARG A 28 -12.09 4.91 -1.91
CA ARG A 28 -13.08 3.94 -1.45
C ARG A 28 -14.39 4.16 -2.20
N ALA A 29 -14.86 3.13 -2.88
CA ALA A 29 -16.06 3.21 -3.70
C ALA A 29 -17.34 3.59 -2.92
N SER A 30 -17.37 3.33 -1.61
CA SER A 30 -18.58 3.54 -0.80
C SER A 30 -18.77 4.98 -0.31
N ASP A 31 -17.69 5.73 -0.08
CA ASP A 31 -17.75 7.06 0.55
C ASP A 31 -16.83 8.10 -0.11
N GLY A 32 -16.10 7.72 -1.17
CA GLY A 32 -15.17 8.60 -1.87
C GLY A 32 -13.92 8.96 -1.06
N ALA A 33 -13.67 8.31 0.09
CA ALA A 33 -12.49 8.60 0.89
C ALA A 33 -11.21 8.22 0.14
N ARG A 34 -10.26 9.16 0.07
CA ARG A 34 -9.01 9.01 -0.69
C ARG A 34 -7.79 8.80 0.20
N ILE A 35 -6.90 7.93 -0.27
CA ILE A 35 -5.55 7.76 0.27
C ILE A 35 -4.54 7.83 -0.86
N SER A 36 -3.36 8.41 -0.58
CA SER A 36 -2.23 8.39 -1.52
C SER A 36 -1.12 7.50 -1.00
N ILE A 37 -0.49 6.76 -1.92
CA ILE A 37 0.67 5.92 -1.65
C ILE A 37 1.80 6.42 -2.53
N ARG A 38 2.94 6.70 -1.90
CA ARG A 38 4.17 7.11 -2.59
C ARG A 38 5.15 5.95 -2.58
N ALA A 39 5.58 5.52 -3.75
CA ALA A 39 6.58 4.49 -3.94
C ALA A 39 7.77 5.03 -4.73
N SER A 40 8.98 4.68 -4.32
CA SER A 40 10.23 5.10 -4.96
C SER A 40 11.16 3.90 -5.17
N GLY A 41 12.12 4.04 -6.09
CA GLY A 41 13.09 2.98 -6.39
C GLY A 41 12.44 1.73 -7.01
N LYS A 42 13.01 0.55 -6.74
CA LYS A 42 12.55 -0.74 -7.30
C LYS A 42 11.09 -1.09 -7.02
N LEU A 43 10.49 -0.53 -5.97
CA LEU A 43 9.07 -0.67 -5.65
C LEU A 43 8.16 -0.04 -6.72
N ALA A 44 8.61 1.02 -7.40
CA ALA A 44 7.89 1.64 -8.50
C ALA A 44 7.96 0.80 -9.79
N GLU A 45 9.03 0.04 -9.99
CA GLU A 45 9.26 -0.76 -11.21
C GLU A 45 8.49 -2.09 -11.21
N GLY A 46 8.21 -2.66 -10.04
CA GLY A 46 7.59 -3.99 -9.90
C GLY A 46 6.06 -4.01 -9.80
N VAL A 47 5.41 -2.87 -9.56
CA VAL A 47 3.96 -2.80 -9.28
C VAL A 47 3.21 -2.29 -10.51
N VAL A 48 2.66 -3.21 -11.30
CA VAL A 48 1.81 -2.91 -12.47
C VAL A 48 0.36 -2.73 -12.03
N VAL A 49 0.08 -1.68 -11.27
CA VAL A 49 -1.29 -1.34 -10.86
C VAL A 49 -1.69 -0.02 -11.52
N SER A 50 -2.54 -0.12 -12.53
CA SER A 50 -3.07 1.00 -13.30
C SER A 50 -4.35 1.56 -12.69
N THR A 51 -4.79 2.73 -13.18
CA THR A 51 -6.12 3.26 -12.88
C THR A 51 -7.22 2.23 -13.18
N GLY A 52 -8.28 2.24 -12.37
CA GLY A 52 -9.39 1.29 -12.42
C GLY A 52 -9.12 -0.04 -11.72
N ALA A 53 -7.88 -0.33 -11.31
CA ALA A 53 -7.57 -1.54 -10.57
C ALA A 53 -8.21 -1.53 -9.17
N ALA A 54 -8.79 -2.66 -8.78
CA ALA A 54 -9.26 -2.90 -7.42
C ALA A 54 -8.10 -3.30 -6.52
N VAL A 55 -8.00 -2.65 -5.36
CA VAL A 55 -7.01 -2.90 -4.32
C VAL A 55 -7.71 -3.24 -3.03
N THR A 56 -7.42 -4.41 -2.49
CA THR A 56 -7.97 -4.88 -1.22
C THR A 56 -7.05 -4.50 -0.06
N VAL A 57 -7.66 -4.04 1.03
CA VAL A 57 -6.99 -3.72 2.28
C VAL A 57 -7.18 -4.86 3.28
N SER A 58 -6.07 -5.47 3.71
CA SER A 58 -6.07 -6.52 4.74
C SER A 58 -5.26 -6.06 5.94
N VAL A 59 -5.89 -5.95 7.11
CA VAL A 59 -5.18 -5.62 8.35
C VAL A 59 -4.74 -6.92 9.00
N ILE A 60 -3.44 -7.04 9.27
CA ILE A 60 -2.81 -8.14 9.99
C ILE A 60 -2.22 -7.62 11.31
N GLY A 61 -1.85 -8.51 12.24
CA GLY A 61 -1.30 -8.11 13.53
C GLY A 61 -0.08 -7.17 13.43
N ALA A 62 0.78 -7.38 12.42
CA ALA A 62 1.98 -6.58 12.18
C ALA A 62 1.77 -5.33 11.30
N GLY A 63 0.57 -5.06 10.77
CA GLY A 63 0.35 -3.91 9.90
C GLY A 63 -0.76 -4.11 8.87
N THR A 64 -0.68 -3.38 7.76
CA THR A 64 -1.67 -3.42 6.68
C THR A 64 -1.05 -3.89 5.39
N LEU A 65 -1.70 -4.84 4.73
CA LEU A 65 -1.37 -5.30 3.39
C LEU A 65 -2.32 -4.67 2.37
N LEU A 66 -1.75 -4.32 1.23
CA LEU A 66 -2.48 -3.93 0.05
C LEU A 66 -2.23 -4.96 -1.04
N SER A 67 -3.32 -5.47 -1.60
CA SER A 67 -3.26 -6.52 -2.62
C SER A 67 -4.09 -6.14 -3.84
N ALA A 68 -3.56 -6.43 -5.03
CA ALA A 68 -4.28 -6.32 -6.29
C ALA A 68 -4.24 -7.68 -7.00
N ALA A 69 -5.37 -8.12 -7.55
CA ALA A 69 -5.49 -9.42 -8.22
C ALA A 69 -4.96 -10.62 -7.40
N GLY A 70 -5.12 -10.59 -6.07
CA GLY A 70 -4.65 -11.64 -5.16
C GLY A 70 -3.15 -11.57 -4.81
N GLN A 71 -2.39 -10.65 -5.39
CA GLN A 71 -0.97 -10.45 -5.09
C GLN A 71 -0.77 -9.24 -4.17
N VAL A 72 0.03 -9.42 -3.12
CA VAL A 72 0.44 -8.32 -2.23
C VAL A 72 1.37 -7.38 -3.01
N ILE A 73 0.99 -6.11 -3.08
CA ILE A 73 1.74 -5.05 -3.77
C ILE A 73 2.42 -4.08 -2.80
N ALA A 74 1.93 -3.97 -1.57
CA ALA A 74 2.54 -3.16 -0.54
C ALA A 74 2.23 -3.67 0.87
N PHE A 75 3.20 -3.50 1.77
CA PHE A 75 3.04 -3.71 3.20
C PHE A 75 3.36 -2.42 3.96
N ILE A 76 2.40 -1.97 4.76
CA ILE A 76 2.53 -0.79 5.63
C ILE A 76 2.61 -1.30 7.07
N PRO A 77 3.82 -1.44 7.64
CA PRO A 77 3.98 -1.96 9.00
C PRO A 77 3.43 -0.99 10.04
N ASN A 78 2.79 -1.54 11.09
CA ASN A 78 2.54 -0.81 12.32
C ASN A 78 3.79 -0.85 13.23
N GLU A 79 3.73 -0.32 14.45
CA GLU A 79 4.89 -0.34 15.35
C GLU A 79 5.41 -1.75 15.65
N ILE A 80 4.52 -2.75 15.73
CA ILE A 80 4.90 -4.17 15.87
C ILE A 80 5.64 -4.63 14.61
N GLY A 81 5.06 -4.40 13.42
CA GLY A 81 5.70 -4.76 12.16
C GLY A 81 7.04 -4.06 11.95
N LYS A 82 7.17 -2.79 12.34
CA LYS A 82 8.44 -2.05 12.27
C LYS A 82 9.48 -2.68 13.19
N ALA A 83 9.10 -3.06 14.40
CA ALA A 83 10.00 -3.77 15.32
C ALA A 83 10.44 -5.13 14.76
N LEU A 84 9.55 -5.85 14.05
CA LEU A 84 9.90 -7.11 13.38
C LEU A 84 10.81 -6.93 12.15
N LEU A 85 10.68 -5.79 11.46
CA LEU A 85 11.54 -5.42 10.34
C LEU A 85 12.89 -4.85 10.79
N TYR A 86 13.04 -4.51 12.08
CA TYR A 86 14.28 -4.04 12.65
C TYR A 86 15.29 -5.20 12.70
N ASN A 87 15.98 -5.42 11.58
CA ASN A 87 17.11 -6.33 11.52
C ASN A 87 18.31 -5.63 12.18
N GLU A 88 18.55 -5.89 13.48
CA GLU A 88 19.87 -5.62 14.05
C GLU A 88 20.88 -6.49 13.30
N GLN A 89 21.76 -5.85 12.53
CA GLN A 89 22.86 -6.54 11.89
C GLN A 89 23.77 -7.06 13.01
N VAL A 90 23.70 -8.35 13.34
CA VAL A 90 24.66 -8.99 14.24
C VAL A 90 26.00 -9.01 13.52
N SER A 91 26.75 -7.91 13.62
CA SER A 91 28.15 -7.87 13.22
C SER A 91 28.93 -8.63 14.28
N ARG A 92 29.51 -9.76 13.89
CA ARG A 92 30.60 -10.40 14.61
C ARG A 92 31.93 -9.89 14.10
#